data_AF-A0A535CS35-F1
#
_entry.id   AF-A0A535CS35-F1
#
_cell.length_a   1.000
_cell.length_b   1.000
_cell.length_c   1.000
_cell.angle_alpha   90.00
_cell.angle_beta   90.00
_cell.angle_gamma   90.00
#
_symmetry.space_group_name_H-M   'P 1'
#
loop_
_entity.id
_entity.type
_entity.pdbx_description
1 polymer ?
#
loop_
_entity_poly.entity_id
_entity_poly.type
_entity_poly.pdbx_seq_one_letter_code
_entity_poly.pdbx_strand_id
1 'polypeptide(L)'
;MVAGALAAAGMIPLASGGGVPARAAPSSQHTHIDCEYSRLCPDLASPSDAYGDYVGHDEPSLLFYSNTAGSGNQMRYNVTLPNDPPPSHPLSRTYNFELHGALWFGMALCDTQSYPEQVSTCTPDSDSNIVDPAVSPNHPGTAFLELQFYPPGWIPWPTWAVALGASTCDPVRWCAAMNVFSLQEDPVAGTLNNDDCLAKVGIETFEFAFVTKNGVAAAPANPLDSTLTTYTPDRIRDLFMSSGDNLNVGLHDTANGVQAQIDDLSTGQSGSMTASPSNGFKQFLYDPSGTSCVGIPYAFHPMYATSSEATRVIWAAHSYNVGFSDEIGHFQYCNGVAVPA
;
A
#
# COMPACT_ATOMS: atom_id res chain seq x y z
N MET A 1 49.62 -56.20 -10.47
CA MET A 1 49.44 -54.80 -10.02
C MET A 1 48.23 -54.25 -10.74
N VAL A 2 47.20 -53.84 -9.97
CA VAL A 2 46.04 -52.99 -10.35
C VAL A 2 45.10 -53.60 -11.41
N ALA A 3 44.02 -54.29 -11.01
CA ALA A 3 42.64 -53.79 -10.76
C ALA A 3 41.93 -53.36 -12.07
N GLY A 4 40.68 -53.70 -12.37
CA GLY A 4 39.61 -54.40 -11.69
C GLY A 4 38.52 -54.70 -12.73
N ALA A 5 37.69 -55.72 -12.46
CA ALA A 5 36.91 -56.47 -13.43
C ALA A 5 35.74 -55.71 -14.08
N LEU A 6 35.60 -55.92 -15.40
CA LEU A 6 34.36 -55.82 -16.16
C LEU A 6 33.40 -56.95 -15.72
N ALA A 7 32.14 -56.62 -15.45
CA ALA A 7 31.07 -57.60 -15.38
C ALA A 7 29.83 -57.07 -16.11
N ALA A 8 29.28 -57.98 -16.91
CA ALA A 8 28.39 -57.73 -18.03
C ALA A 8 26.94 -57.45 -17.63
N ALA A 9 26.25 -56.79 -18.56
CA ALA A 9 24.83 -56.49 -18.53
C ALA A 9 23.96 -57.75 -18.43
N GLY A 10 23.05 -57.76 -17.46
CA GLY A 10 21.90 -58.66 -17.39
C GLY A 10 20.61 -57.87 -17.62
N MET A 11 19.90 -58.17 -18.71
CA MET A 11 18.54 -57.70 -18.97
C MET A 11 17.53 -58.66 -18.32
N ILE A 12 16.71 -58.21 -17.36
CA ILE A 12 15.37 -58.77 -17.00
C ILE A 12 14.62 -57.70 -16.16
N PRO A 13 13.28 -57.68 -16.06
CA PRO A 13 12.25 -57.40 -17.07
C PRO A 13 11.52 -56.06 -16.77
N LEU A 14 10.81 -55.53 -17.79
CA LEU A 14 9.77 -54.52 -17.61
C LEU A 14 8.67 -55.05 -16.68
N ALA A 15 8.73 -54.67 -15.40
CA ALA A 15 7.57 -54.74 -14.53
C ALA A 15 6.62 -53.62 -14.98
N SER A 16 5.48 -54.04 -15.52
CA SER A 16 4.28 -53.23 -15.69
C SER A 16 3.86 -52.68 -14.32
N GLY A 17 4.45 -51.56 -13.92
CA GLY A 17 3.90 -50.70 -12.89
C GLY A 17 2.57 -50.21 -13.42
N GLY A 18 1.48 -50.78 -12.90
CA GLY A 18 0.14 -50.31 -13.19
C GLY A 18 0.14 -48.79 -13.05
N GLY A 19 -0.24 -48.11 -14.12
CA GLY A 19 -0.45 -46.66 -14.08
C GLY A 19 -1.39 -46.41 -12.93
N VAL A 20 -0.85 -45.82 -11.85
CA VAL A 20 -1.69 -45.14 -10.88
C VAL A 20 -2.46 -44.15 -11.74
N PRO A 21 -3.80 -44.20 -11.80
CA PRO A 21 -4.51 -43.11 -12.46
C PRO A 21 -3.99 -41.86 -11.78
N ALA A 22 -3.45 -40.91 -12.56
CA ALA A 22 -3.18 -39.59 -12.04
C ALA A 22 -4.54 -39.08 -11.57
N ARG A 23 -4.79 -39.26 -10.27
CA ARG A 23 -5.97 -38.73 -9.62
C ARG A 23 -5.78 -37.24 -9.80
N ALA A 24 -6.66 -36.60 -10.56
CA ALA A 24 -6.77 -35.16 -10.56
C ALA A 24 -6.70 -34.74 -9.09
N ALA A 25 -5.73 -33.89 -8.76
CA ALA A 25 -5.69 -33.28 -7.44
C ALA A 25 -7.09 -32.71 -7.21
N PRO A 26 -7.74 -32.99 -6.06
CA PRO A 26 -9.01 -32.36 -5.77
C PRO A 26 -8.80 -30.85 -5.86
N SER A 27 -9.44 -30.22 -6.84
CA SER A 27 -9.63 -28.79 -6.84
C SER A 27 -10.33 -28.42 -5.54
N SER A 28 -9.87 -27.32 -4.93
CA SER A 28 -10.38 -26.69 -3.71
C SER A 28 -10.31 -27.52 -2.43
N GLN A 29 -9.09 -27.72 -1.90
CA GLN A 29 -8.97 -27.48 -0.45
C GLN A 29 -9.13 -25.98 -0.26
N HIS A 30 -10.17 -25.55 0.46
CA HIS A 30 -10.27 -24.19 0.92
C HIS A 30 -9.03 -23.91 1.78
N THR A 31 -8.11 -23.09 1.28
CA THR A 31 -7.08 -22.46 2.11
C THR A 31 -7.79 -21.53 3.06
N HIS A 32 -7.87 -21.93 4.33
CA HIS A 32 -8.31 -21.04 5.40
C HIS A 32 -7.21 -19.99 5.60
N ILE A 33 -7.54 -18.73 5.35
CA ILE A 33 -6.67 -17.61 5.67
C ILE A 33 -6.75 -17.41 7.19
N ASP A 34 -5.61 -17.46 7.86
CA ASP A 34 -5.53 -17.16 9.28
C ASP A 34 -5.46 -15.63 9.47
N CYS A 35 -6.57 -15.02 9.86
CA CYS A 35 -6.67 -13.57 10.02
C CYS A 35 -5.97 -13.05 11.28
N GLU A 36 -5.44 -13.91 12.17
CA GLU A 36 -4.51 -13.47 13.22
C GLU A 36 -3.19 -12.95 12.60
N TYR A 37 -2.83 -13.46 11.41
CA TYR A 37 -1.53 -13.20 10.79
C TYR A 37 -1.62 -12.72 9.33
N SER A 38 -2.83 -12.55 8.78
CA SER A 38 -3.05 -12.23 7.37
C SER A 38 -3.75 -10.89 7.15
N ARG A 39 -3.20 -10.11 6.22
CA ARG A 39 -3.65 -8.77 5.81
C ARG A 39 -4.60 -8.78 4.61
N LEU A 40 -4.90 -9.97 4.11
CA LEU A 40 -5.77 -10.18 2.95
C LEU A 40 -7.22 -10.46 3.37
N CYS A 41 -7.54 -10.33 4.67
CA CYS A 41 -8.91 -10.49 5.15
C CYS A 41 -9.64 -9.14 5.02
N PRO A 42 -10.57 -8.97 4.07
CA PRO A 42 -11.38 -7.76 3.98
C PRO A 42 -12.29 -7.66 5.21
N ASP A 43 -12.46 -6.45 5.74
CA ASP A 43 -13.47 -6.20 6.76
C ASP A 43 -14.85 -6.51 6.17
N LEU A 44 -15.67 -7.26 6.92
CA LEU A 44 -17.06 -7.50 6.52
C LEU A 44 -17.83 -6.20 6.76
N ALA A 45 -18.78 -5.86 5.87
CA ALA A 45 -19.71 -4.75 6.12
C ALA A 45 -20.53 -4.92 7.42
N SER A 46 -20.61 -6.14 7.98
CA SER A 46 -21.25 -6.48 9.27
C SER A 46 -20.48 -7.57 10.04
N PRO A 47 -19.41 -7.24 10.77
CA PRO A 47 -18.50 -8.22 11.40
C PRO A 47 -19.12 -8.94 12.61
N SER A 48 -20.13 -8.36 13.27
CA SER A 48 -20.86 -8.98 14.39
C SER A 48 -21.75 -10.15 14.00
N ASP A 49 -22.10 -10.27 12.71
CA ASP A 49 -22.96 -11.35 12.21
C ASP A 49 -22.19 -12.66 12.01
N ALA A 50 -20.86 -12.58 11.86
CA ALA A 50 -19.97 -13.71 11.62
C ALA A 50 -19.21 -14.16 12.88
N TYR A 51 -18.74 -13.22 13.72
CA TYR A 51 -17.71 -13.56 14.71
C TYR A 51 -18.15 -13.44 16.17
N GLY A 52 -19.26 -12.79 16.47
CA GLY A 52 -19.68 -12.54 17.86
C GLY A 52 -18.77 -11.58 18.64
N ASP A 53 -17.49 -11.44 18.24
CA ASP A 53 -16.50 -10.46 18.68
C ASP A 53 -15.54 -10.10 17.51
N TYR A 54 -14.94 -8.91 17.56
CA TYR A 54 -13.97 -8.36 16.59
C TYR A 54 -12.63 -8.11 17.27
N VAL A 55 -11.48 -8.47 16.67
CA VAL A 55 -10.20 -7.85 17.04
C VAL A 55 -9.22 -7.80 15.85
N GLY A 56 -9.50 -6.94 14.87
CA GLY A 56 -8.54 -6.54 13.82
C GLY A 56 -7.77 -5.26 14.19
N HIS A 57 -6.82 -4.87 13.33
CA HIS A 57 -6.40 -3.46 13.26
C HIS A 57 -7.52 -2.65 12.60
N ASP A 58 -7.71 -1.42 13.02
CA ASP A 58 -8.76 -0.52 12.53
C ASP A 58 -8.09 0.73 11.95
N GLU A 59 -8.78 1.45 11.08
CA GLU A 59 -8.27 2.66 10.43
C GLU A 59 -9.29 3.80 10.47
N PRO A 60 -9.58 4.34 11.67
CA PRO A 60 -10.54 5.43 11.81
C PRO A 60 -10.15 6.66 10.98
N SER A 61 -11.09 7.07 10.14
CA SER A 61 -10.86 8.12 9.15
C SER A 61 -11.60 9.43 9.46
N LEU A 62 -10.94 10.57 9.20
CA LEU A 62 -11.50 11.91 9.17
C LEU A 62 -11.58 12.40 7.72
N LEU A 63 -12.77 12.79 7.27
CA LEU A 63 -13.01 13.22 5.88
C LEU A 63 -13.17 14.74 5.80
N PHE A 64 -12.54 15.35 4.79
CA PHE A 64 -12.57 16.79 4.59
C PHE A 64 -13.39 17.16 3.35
N TYR A 65 -14.63 17.61 3.55
CA TYR A 65 -15.52 18.02 2.45
C TYR A 65 -15.66 19.53 2.34
N SER A 66 -15.62 20.01 1.09
CA SER A 66 -15.89 21.38 0.69
C SER A 66 -16.14 21.42 -0.80
N ASN A 67 -17.17 22.14 -1.24
CA ASN A 67 -17.44 22.38 -2.66
C ASN A 67 -16.63 23.56 -3.23
N THR A 68 -15.61 24.03 -2.52
CA THR A 68 -14.73 25.10 -2.99
C THR A 68 -13.64 24.50 -3.87
N ALA A 69 -13.53 24.93 -5.13
CA ALA A 69 -12.45 24.49 -6.01
C ALA A 69 -11.08 24.65 -5.32
N GLY A 70 -10.27 23.60 -5.37
CA GLY A 70 -9.03 23.48 -4.60
C GLY A 70 -9.13 22.50 -3.43
N SER A 71 -10.34 22.21 -2.93
CA SER A 71 -10.53 21.32 -1.78
C SER A 71 -10.32 19.84 -2.09
N GLY A 72 -10.28 19.46 -3.37
CA GLY A 72 -10.03 18.08 -3.81
C GLY A 72 -8.57 17.78 -4.13
N ASN A 73 -7.71 18.81 -4.18
CA ASN A 73 -6.38 18.70 -4.79
C ASN A 73 -5.30 19.60 -4.16
N GLN A 74 -5.64 20.50 -3.22
CA GLN A 74 -4.70 21.38 -2.56
C GLN A 74 -4.95 21.43 -1.04
N MET A 75 -4.20 20.61 -0.32
CA MET A 75 -4.34 20.43 1.11
C MET A 75 -3.14 20.99 1.86
N ARG A 76 -3.41 21.54 3.05
CA ARG A 76 -2.40 21.98 4.00
C ARG A 76 -2.85 21.63 5.41
N TYR A 77 -2.01 20.90 6.13
CA TYR A 77 -2.25 20.45 7.50
C TYR A 77 -1.16 20.99 8.42
N ASN A 78 -1.56 21.43 9.60
CA ASN A 78 -0.62 21.67 10.70
C ASN A 78 -0.71 20.46 11.62
N VAL A 79 0.38 19.73 11.74
CA VAL A 79 0.43 18.46 12.46
C VAL A 79 1.43 18.58 13.59
N THR A 80 1.06 18.13 14.79
CA THR A 80 2.06 17.86 15.84
C THR A 80 2.23 16.35 15.89
N LEU A 81 3.44 15.85 15.59
CA LEU A 81 3.69 14.42 15.64
C LEU A 81 3.45 13.89 17.06
N PRO A 82 2.82 12.71 17.21
CA PRO A 82 2.63 12.10 18.52
C PRO A 82 3.95 11.96 19.28
N ASN A 83 3.87 12.11 20.61
CA ASN A 83 5.02 11.94 21.49
C ASN A 83 5.11 10.48 21.92
N ASP A 84 6.33 9.93 21.96
CA ASP A 84 6.57 8.69 22.69
C ASP A 84 6.72 8.97 24.19
N PRO A 85 6.35 8.01 25.04
CA PRO A 85 6.70 8.07 26.45
C PRO A 85 8.24 8.07 26.60
N PRO A 86 8.77 8.66 27.69
CA PRO A 86 10.18 8.54 28.01
C PRO A 86 10.60 7.06 28.15
N PRO A 87 11.85 6.69 27.81
CA PRO A 87 12.33 5.30 27.85
C PRO A 87 12.39 4.70 29.27
N SER A 88 12.12 5.49 30.31
CA SER A 88 12.01 5.02 31.68
C SER A 88 10.73 4.21 31.89
N HIS A 89 10.86 2.99 32.41
CA HIS A 89 9.74 2.05 32.63
C HIS A 89 9.01 1.61 31.35
N PRO A 90 9.71 1.02 30.37
CA PRO A 90 9.15 0.69 29.05
C PRO A 90 7.98 -0.31 29.11
N LEU A 91 7.84 -1.08 30.20
CA LEU A 91 6.76 -2.08 30.37
C LEU A 91 5.48 -1.49 30.99
N SER A 92 5.44 -0.20 31.33
CA SER A 92 4.27 0.46 31.93
C SER A 92 3.73 1.62 31.10
N ARG A 93 4.14 1.67 29.83
CA ARG A 93 3.82 2.72 28.86
C ARG A 93 3.60 2.06 27.50
N THR A 94 2.81 2.70 26.66
CA THR A 94 2.65 2.31 25.24
C THR A 94 3.40 3.30 24.37
N TYR A 95 4.20 2.81 23.43
CA TYR A 95 4.88 3.61 22.41
C TYR A 95 4.01 3.74 21.16
N ASN A 96 4.31 4.72 20.31
CA ASN A 96 3.52 4.96 19.10
C ASN A 96 3.50 3.75 18.15
N PHE A 97 4.64 3.09 17.95
CA PHE A 97 4.69 1.88 17.13
C PHE A 97 3.82 0.73 17.64
N GLU A 98 3.43 0.76 18.92
CA GLU A 98 2.51 -0.22 19.52
C GLU A 98 1.04 0.18 19.36
N LEU A 99 0.77 1.46 19.13
CA LEU A 99 -0.57 2.02 19.00
C LEU A 99 -1.05 2.03 17.56
N HIS A 100 -0.16 2.47 16.66
CA HIS A 100 -0.45 2.58 15.23
C HIS A 100 0.73 2.15 14.37
N GLY A 101 0.39 1.60 13.22
CA GLY A 101 1.30 1.20 12.15
C GLY A 101 1.80 2.39 11.34
N ALA A 102 0.86 3.24 10.97
CA ALA A 102 1.09 4.52 10.33
C ALA A 102 -0.13 5.43 10.50
N LEU A 103 0.11 6.73 10.60
CA LEU A 103 -0.92 7.73 10.31
C LEU A 103 -0.72 8.25 8.88
N TRP A 104 -1.80 8.64 8.21
CA TRP A 104 -1.68 9.08 6.83
C TRP A 104 -2.69 10.14 6.40
N PHE A 105 -2.29 10.91 5.39
CA PHE A 105 -3.16 11.82 4.65
C PHE A 105 -3.43 11.29 3.25
N GLY A 106 -4.71 11.28 2.87
CA GLY A 106 -5.22 10.63 1.67
C GLY A 106 -5.66 11.61 0.57
N MET A 107 -5.56 11.18 -0.68
CA MET A 107 -6.12 11.89 -1.85
C MET A 107 -6.41 10.92 -3.02
N ALA A 108 -7.55 11.06 -3.69
CA ALA A 108 -7.84 10.32 -4.91
C ALA A 108 -7.07 10.90 -6.11
N LEU A 109 -6.49 10.00 -6.91
CA LEU A 109 -5.65 10.33 -8.06
C LEU A 109 -6.22 9.72 -9.34
N CYS A 110 -5.96 10.35 -10.48
CA CYS A 110 -6.23 9.78 -11.79
C CYS A 110 -5.28 8.60 -12.08
N ASP A 111 -5.82 7.43 -12.38
CA ASP A 111 -5.08 6.29 -12.94
C ASP A 111 -5.99 5.53 -13.92
N THR A 112 -5.83 5.81 -15.22
CA THR A 112 -6.65 5.20 -16.27
C THR A 112 -6.38 3.72 -16.51
N GLN A 113 -5.43 3.14 -15.78
CA GLN A 113 -5.12 1.71 -15.77
C GLN A 113 -5.32 1.13 -14.37
N SER A 114 -6.29 1.70 -13.66
CA SER A 114 -6.87 1.12 -12.47
C SER A 114 -8.37 0.95 -12.62
N TYR A 115 -8.95 0.16 -11.71
CA TYR A 115 -10.37 -0.02 -11.51
C TYR A 115 -11.14 1.31 -11.72
N PRO A 116 -12.20 1.30 -12.54
CA PRO A 116 -12.86 0.12 -13.09
C PRO A 116 -12.47 -0.23 -14.54
N GLU A 117 -11.41 0.38 -15.11
CA GLU A 117 -10.94 0.08 -16.49
C GLU A 117 -11.93 0.37 -17.62
N GLN A 118 -12.90 1.27 -17.39
CA GLN A 118 -13.97 1.51 -18.36
C GLN A 118 -13.70 2.65 -19.35
N VAL A 119 -12.77 3.56 -19.04
CA VAL A 119 -12.40 4.68 -19.90
C VAL A 119 -10.90 4.96 -19.84
N SER A 120 -10.35 5.47 -20.94
CA SER A 120 -8.92 5.75 -21.09
C SER A 120 -8.51 7.19 -20.78
N THR A 121 -9.41 7.97 -20.16
CA THR A 121 -9.17 9.39 -19.86
C THR A 121 -9.62 9.73 -18.45
N CYS A 122 -8.79 10.50 -17.74
CA CYS A 122 -9.13 11.16 -16.50
C CYS A 122 -8.60 12.60 -16.62
N THR A 123 -9.44 13.60 -16.39
CA THR A 123 -9.02 15.01 -16.47
C THR A 123 -8.54 15.44 -15.10
N PRO A 124 -7.24 15.71 -14.86
CA PRO A 124 -6.77 16.12 -13.54
C PRO A 124 -7.55 17.31 -12.97
N ASP A 125 -7.64 17.37 -11.64
CA ASP A 125 -8.23 18.50 -10.92
C ASP A 125 -9.65 18.86 -11.37
N SER A 126 -10.49 17.87 -11.70
CA SER A 126 -11.78 18.13 -12.34
C SER A 126 -12.92 17.27 -11.80
N ASP A 127 -13.98 17.94 -11.38
CA ASP A 127 -15.24 17.29 -10.99
C ASP A 127 -16.01 16.73 -12.18
N SER A 128 -15.55 16.94 -13.41
CA SER A 128 -16.05 16.21 -14.59
C SER A 128 -15.81 14.70 -14.49
N ASN A 129 -14.90 14.28 -13.60
CA ASN A 129 -14.61 12.87 -13.34
C ASN A 129 -15.62 12.23 -12.37
N ILE A 130 -16.49 13.01 -11.72
CA ILE A 130 -17.51 12.48 -10.82
C ILE A 130 -18.56 11.74 -11.65
N VAL A 131 -18.55 10.41 -11.55
CA VAL A 131 -19.52 9.53 -12.20
C VAL A 131 -20.19 8.69 -11.12
N ASP A 132 -21.51 8.67 -11.09
CA ASP A 132 -22.25 7.76 -10.22
C ASP A 132 -22.20 6.35 -10.81
N PRO A 133 -21.55 5.37 -10.15
CA PRO A 133 -21.47 4.00 -10.65
C PRO A 133 -22.83 3.30 -10.74
N ALA A 134 -23.86 3.79 -10.02
CA ALA A 134 -25.24 3.32 -10.18
C ALA A 134 -25.89 3.80 -11.49
N VAL A 135 -25.34 4.84 -12.13
CA VAL A 135 -25.85 5.44 -13.37
C VAL A 135 -25.04 5.01 -14.58
N SER A 136 -23.72 4.91 -14.46
CA SER A 136 -22.85 4.50 -15.56
C SER A 136 -21.66 3.68 -15.06
N PRO A 137 -21.31 2.58 -15.76
CA PRO A 137 -20.04 1.89 -15.51
C PRO A 137 -18.83 2.73 -15.95
N ASN A 138 -19.01 3.72 -16.84
CA ASN A 138 -17.93 4.48 -17.48
C ASN A 138 -17.31 5.52 -16.53
N HIS A 139 -16.64 5.05 -15.49
CA HIS A 139 -15.92 5.86 -14.50
C HIS A 139 -14.42 5.87 -14.84
N PRO A 140 -13.73 7.02 -14.77
CA PRO A 140 -12.27 7.07 -14.90
C PRO A 140 -11.59 6.19 -13.85
N GLY A 141 -10.56 5.46 -14.26
CA GLY A 141 -9.79 4.68 -13.30
C GLY A 141 -9.17 5.58 -12.22
N THR A 142 -9.07 5.05 -11.00
CA THR A 142 -8.68 5.83 -9.82
C THR A 142 -7.59 5.13 -9.03
N ALA A 143 -6.56 5.87 -8.64
CA ALA A 143 -5.59 5.47 -7.64
C ALA A 143 -5.81 6.24 -6.32
N PHE A 144 -5.23 5.78 -5.23
CA PHE A 144 -5.28 6.47 -3.94
C PHE A 144 -3.87 6.76 -3.42
N LEU A 145 -3.61 8.03 -3.13
CA LEU A 145 -2.39 8.48 -2.47
C LEU A 145 -2.57 8.35 -0.96
N GLU A 146 -1.60 7.73 -0.29
CA GLU A 146 -1.41 7.85 1.15
C GLU A 146 -0.01 8.41 1.44
N LEU A 147 0.03 9.60 2.02
CA LEU A 147 1.24 10.12 2.65
C LEU A 147 1.31 9.56 4.07
N GLN A 148 1.98 8.42 4.21
CA GLN A 148 2.12 7.70 5.47
C GLN A 148 3.29 8.24 6.31
N PHE A 149 3.07 8.34 7.61
CA PHE A 149 4.07 8.67 8.62
C PHE A 149 4.26 7.46 9.52
N TYR A 150 5.49 6.95 9.60
CA TYR A 150 5.81 5.78 10.39
C TYR A 150 6.41 6.20 11.74
N PRO A 151 5.88 5.68 12.87
CA PRO A 151 6.41 5.99 14.18
C PRO A 151 7.82 5.44 14.38
N PRO A 152 8.58 5.94 15.36
CA PRO A 152 9.83 5.33 15.76
C PRO A 152 9.61 4.06 16.61
N GLY A 153 10.51 3.09 16.53
CA GLY A 153 10.47 1.94 17.43
C GLY A 153 10.85 0.62 16.80
N TRP A 154 9.89 -0.31 16.66
CA TRP A 154 10.16 -1.68 16.19
C TRP A 154 10.68 -1.67 14.75
N ILE A 155 11.96 -1.97 14.53
CA ILE A 155 12.60 -1.88 13.19
C ILE A 155 12.81 -3.26 12.51
N PRO A 156 11.79 -4.08 12.24
CA PRO A 156 11.93 -5.15 11.25
C PRO A 156 11.67 -4.57 9.85
N TRP A 157 12.48 -3.60 9.40
CA TRP A 157 12.32 -2.92 8.10
C TRP A 157 13.48 -3.24 7.13
N PRO A 158 13.22 -3.52 5.83
CA PRO A 158 11.93 -3.91 5.25
C PRO A 158 11.72 -5.42 5.44
N THR A 159 10.82 -5.83 6.33
CA THR A 159 10.44 -7.25 6.38
C THR A 159 9.14 -7.44 5.62
N TRP A 160 9.29 -7.86 4.36
CA TRP A 160 8.24 -8.54 3.59
C TRP A 160 7.64 -9.78 4.30
N ALA A 161 8.20 -10.18 5.46
CA ALA A 161 7.73 -11.26 6.32
C ALA A 161 7.01 -10.79 7.60
N VAL A 162 7.09 -9.52 8.00
CA VAL A 162 6.41 -8.99 9.18
C VAL A 162 5.75 -7.65 8.82
N ALA A 163 4.61 -7.80 8.18
CA ALA A 163 3.53 -6.84 8.24
C ALA A 163 3.80 -5.42 7.68
N LEU A 164 3.27 -5.15 6.47
CA LEU A 164 3.05 -3.82 5.84
C LEU A 164 2.32 -2.82 6.76
N GLY A 165 2.97 -2.19 7.73
CA GLY A 165 2.27 -1.29 8.67
C GLY A 165 2.46 -1.64 10.13
N ALA A 166 3.55 -2.32 10.51
CA ALA A 166 4.02 -2.31 11.91
C ALA A 166 5.54 -2.14 12.01
N SER A 167 6.19 -1.94 10.86
CA SER A 167 7.64 -1.80 10.75
C SER A 167 7.99 -0.32 10.72
N THR A 168 8.84 0.09 11.65
CA THR A 168 9.32 1.47 11.75
C THR A 168 10.60 1.65 10.94
N CYS A 169 10.83 2.86 10.44
CA CYS A 169 12.01 3.18 9.63
C CYS A 169 13.26 3.55 10.46
N ASP A 170 13.10 3.92 11.73
CA ASP A 170 14.18 4.32 12.63
C ASP A 170 13.78 4.09 14.10
N PRO A 171 14.72 3.79 15.02
CA PRO A 171 14.34 3.48 16.39
C PRO A 171 13.89 4.71 17.20
N VAL A 172 14.20 5.92 16.74
CA VAL A 172 14.06 7.14 17.54
C VAL A 172 13.47 8.33 16.78
N ARG A 173 13.25 8.20 15.47
CA ARG A 173 12.65 9.23 14.63
C ARG A 173 11.54 8.68 13.75
N TRP A 174 10.56 9.53 13.50
CA TRP A 174 9.58 9.35 12.45
C TRP A 174 10.24 9.53 11.08
N CYS A 175 9.66 8.88 10.09
CA CYS A 175 9.86 9.23 8.68
C CYS A 175 8.50 9.22 7.98
N ALA A 176 8.46 9.70 6.74
CA ALA A 176 7.28 9.66 5.92
C ALA A 176 7.58 9.07 4.54
N ALA A 177 6.59 8.42 3.94
CA ALA A 177 6.63 7.95 2.56
C ALA A 177 5.34 8.27 1.82
N MET A 178 5.49 8.53 0.54
CA MET A 178 4.39 8.61 -0.41
C MET A 178 4.10 7.21 -0.94
N ASN A 179 2.85 6.79 -0.79
CA ASN A 179 2.33 5.52 -1.28
C ASN A 179 1.23 5.80 -2.28
N VAL A 180 1.23 5.13 -3.44
CA VAL A 180 0.11 5.20 -4.38
C VAL A 180 -0.39 3.80 -4.66
N PHE A 181 -1.67 3.59 -4.40
CA PHE A 181 -2.34 2.32 -4.58
C PHE A 181 -3.27 2.37 -5.78
N SER A 182 -3.24 1.31 -6.59
CA SER A 182 -4.16 1.11 -7.71
C SER A 182 -4.65 -0.33 -7.71
N LEU A 183 -5.86 -0.58 -8.19
CA LEU A 183 -6.42 -1.92 -8.34
C LEU A 183 -6.49 -2.36 -9.81
N GLN A 184 -6.00 -3.56 -10.10
CA GLN A 184 -5.86 -4.17 -11.44
C GLN A 184 -7.05 -5.08 -11.78
N GLU A 185 -8.25 -4.50 -11.79
CA GLU A 185 -9.53 -5.20 -11.95
C GLU A 185 -10.52 -4.39 -12.79
N ASP A 186 -11.19 -5.07 -13.74
CA ASP A 186 -12.40 -4.60 -14.40
C ASP A 186 -13.62 -5.32 -13.78
N PRO A 187 -14.42 -4.63 -12.95
CA PRO A 187 -15.60 -5.21 -12.31
C PRO A 187 -16.78 -5.42 -13.26
N VAL A 188 -16.78 -4.74 -14.42
CA VAL A 188 -17.87 -4.78 -15.40
C VAL A 188 -17.74 -6.02 -16.28
N ALA A 189 -16.51 -6.30 -16.73
CA ALA A 189 -16.17 -7.53 -17.42
C ALA A 189 -15.95 -8.71 -16.46
N GLY A 190 -15.71 -8.46 -15.17
CA GLY A 190 -15.39 -9.48 -14.18
C GLY A 190 -14.03 -10.11 -14.43
N THR A 191 -13.05 -9.29 -14.82
CA THR A 191 -11.71 -9.74 -15.18
C THR A 191 -10.65 -9.06 -14.33
N LEU A 192 -9.54 -9.76 -14.10
CA LEU A 192 -8.31 -9.20 -13.54
C LEU A 192 -7.27 -9.02 -14.65
N ASN A 193 -6.21 -8.29 -14.37
CA ASN A 193 -5.07 -8.20 -15.28
C ASN A 193 -4.39 -9.58 -15.49
N ASN A 194 -3.49 -9.69 -16.47
CA ASN A 194 -2.82 -10.95 -16.80
C ASN A 194 -1.97 -11.52 -15.64
N ASP A 195 -1.82 -12.84 -15.64
CA ASP A 195 -1.12 -13.59 -14.59
C ASP A 195 0.33 -13.13 -14.36
N ASP A 196 1.05 -12.67 -15.40
CA ASP A 196 2.43 -12.19 -15.23
C ASP A 196 2.48 -10.87 -14.45
N CYS A 197 1.51 -9.97 -14.64
CA CYS A 197 1.39 -8.78 -13.80
C CYS A 197 0.99 -9.13 -12.37
N LEU A 198 -0.09 -9.89 -12.20
CA LEU A 198 -0.58 -10.23 -10.86
C LEU A 198 0.49 -10.96 -10.03
N ALA A 199 1.31 -11.81 -10.64
CA ALA A 199 2.41 -12.50 -9.97
C ALA A 199 3.57 -11.59 -9.56
N LYS A 200 3.77 -10.44 -10.22
CA LYS A 200 4.89 -9.52 -9.96
C LYS A 200 4.53 -8.34 -9.08
N VAL A 201 3.35 -7.77 -9.29
CA VAL A 201 2.93 -6.51 -8.64
C VAL A 201 1.65 -6.64 -7.83
N GLY A 202 1.00 -7.81 -7.83
CA GLY A 202 -0.26 -8.04 -7.13
C GLY A 202 -1.49 -7.54 -7.89
N ILE A 203 -2.67 -7.79 -7.31
CA ILE A 203 -3.93 -7.19 -7.78
C ILE A 203 -4.03 -5.72 -7.38
N GLU A 204 -3.57 -5.40 -6.18
CA GLU A 204 -3.40 -4.03 -5.69
C GLU A 204 -1.93 -3.67 -5.83
N THR A 205 -1.63 -2.75 -6.74
CA THR A 205 -0.26 -2.31 -6.98
C THR A 205 0.10 -1.24 -5.97
N PHE A 206 1.32 -1.33 -5.44
CA PHE A 206 1.82 -0.47 -4.38
C PHE A 206 3.08 0.26 -4.83
N GLU A 207 2.92 1.53 -5.21
CA GLU A 207 4.03 2.45 -5.46
C GLU A 207 4.50 3.04 -4.13
N PHE A 208 5.81 3.16 -3.92
CA PHE A 208 6.41 3.58 -2.65
C PHE A 208 7.65 4.45 -2.85
N ALA A 209 7.70 5.60 -2.18
CA ALA A 209 8.93 6.38 -2.05
C ALA A 209 8.97 7.21 -0.77
N PHE A 210 10.09 7.16 -0.04
CA PHE A 210 10.33 8.02 1.11
C PHE A 210 10.30 9.51 0.74
N VAL A 211 9.80 10.35 1.64
CA VAL A 211 9.94 11.80 1.54
C VAL A 211 11.41 12.15 1.76
N THR A 212 12.02 12.74 0.73
CA THR A 212 13.44 13.07 0.74
C THR A 212 13.66 14.57 0.85
N LYS A 213 14.80 14.99 1.41
CA LYS A 213 15.17 16.40 1.58
C LYS A 213 15.29 17.15 0.25
N ASN A 214 15.47 16.44 -0.87
CA ASN A 214 15.66 17.01 -2.20
C ASN A 214 14.58 16.61 -3.22
N GLY A 215 13.54 15.86 -2.82
CA GLY A 215 12.47 15.43 -3.72
C GLY A 215 12.83 14.32 -4.70
N VAL A 216 13.99 13.66 -4.54
CA VAL A 216 14.50 12.63 -5.46
C VAL A 216 14.55 11.27 -4.79
N ALA A 217 13.75 10.33 -5.31
CA ALA A 217 13.70 8.95 -4.82
C ALA A 217 15.07 8.25 -4.85
N ALA A 218 15.32 7.37 -3.88
CA ALA A 218 16.59 6.64 -3.77
C ALA A 218 16.72 5.51 -4.81
N ALA A 219 15.59 4.91 -5.20
CA ALA A 219 15.44 3.84 -6.18
C ALA A 219 14.06 4.00 -6.87
N PRO A 220 13.75 3.23 -7.92
CA PRO A 220 12.43 3.28 -8.56
C PRO A 220 11.30 3.08 -7.55
N ALA A 221 10.28 3.94 -7.65
CA ALA A 221 9.13 3.98 -6.75
C ALA A 221 8.01 3.00 -7.13
N ASN A 222 8.19 2.16 -8.16
CA ASN A 222 7.19 1.21 -8.62
C ASN A 222 7.52 -0.24 -8.19
N PRO A 223 6.51 -1.09 -7.94
CA PRO A 223 6.72 -2.44 -7.42
C PRO A 223 7.48 -3.36 -8.39
N LEU A 224 7.33 -3.17 -9.71
CA LEU A 224 7.96 -4.01 -10.73
C LEU A 224 9.49 -3.85 -10.80
N ASP A 225 9.98 -2.64 -10.61
CA ASP A 225 11.42 -2.32 -10.61
C ASP A 225 11.99 -2.10 -9.19
N SER A 226 11.17 -2.33 -8.17
CA SER A 226 11.55 -2.07 -6.77
C SER A 226 12.77 -2.91 -6.37
N THR A 227 13.57 -2.35 -5.48
CA THR A 227 14.74 -3.03 -4.91
C THR A 227 14.71 -2.87 -3.39
N LEU A 228 15.64 -3.53 -2.70
CA LEU A 228 15.80 -3.31 -1.26
C LEU A 228 16.01 -1.82 -0.92
N THR A 229 16.66 -1.05 -1.81
CA THR A 229 16.86 0.40 -1.65
C THR A 229 15.56 1.19 -1.72
N THR A 230 14.56 0.76 -2.48
CA THR A 230 13.22 1.39 -2.52
C THR A 230 12.63 1.44 -1.12
N TYR A 231 12.82 0.35 -0.37
CA TYR A 231 12.32 0.16 0.97
C TYR A 231 13.43 0.22 2.02
N THR A 232 14.50 0.99 1.84
CA THR A 232 15.50 1.17 2.92
C THR A 232 15.74 2.65 3.13
N PRO A 233 15.41 3.19 4.31
CA PRO A 233 15.56 4.62 4.52
C PRO A 233 17.03 5.02 4.63
N ASP A 234 17.38 6.17 4.06
CA ASP A 234 18.70 6.78 4.07
C ASP A 234 18.68 8.05 4.94
N ARG A 235 19.32 8.00 6.12
CA ARG A 235 19.37 9.13 7.07
C ARG A 235 19.98 10.42 6.51
N ILE A 236 20.77 10.33 5.45
CA ILE A 236 21.35 11.51 4.81
C ILE A 236 20.34 12.13 3.87
N ARG A 237 19.64 11.33 3.07
CA ARG A 237 18.75 11.78 2.00
C ARG A 237 17.30 12.00 2.45
N ASP A 238 16.80 11.14 3.32
CA ASP A 238 15.40 11.11 3.73
C ASP A 238 15.15 12.11 4.86
N LEU A 239 13.91 12.61 4.90
CA LEU A 239 13.45 13.46 5.99
C LEU A 239 13.10 12.59 7.21
N PHE A 240 13.81 12.83 8.31
CA PHE A 240 13.51 12.25 9.61
C PHE A 240 13.05 13.35 10.56
N MET A 241 12.01 13.04 11.34
CA MET A 241 11.37 13.97 12.28
C MET A 241 11.36 13.35 13.68
N SER A 242 11.32 14.19 14.70
CA SER A 242 11.29 13.77 16.11
C SER A 242 9.85 13.72 16.61
N SER A 243 9.57 12.82 17.56
CA SER A 243 8.28 12.79 18.26
C SER A 243 8.01 14.16 18.91
N GLY A 244 6.80 14.70 18.71
CA GLY A 244 6.43 16.05 19.16
C GLY A 244 6.76 17.20 18.20
N ASP A 245 7.40 16.95 17.05
CA ASP A 245 7.68 18.01 16.08
C ASP A 245 6.40 18.62 15.49
N ASN A 246 6.44 19.92 15.21
CA ASN A 246 5.34 20.65 14.56
C ASN A 246 5.64 20.74 13.06
N LEU A 247 4.76 20.15 12.26
CA LEU A 247 4.92 20.05 10.83
C LEU A 247 3.89 20.89 10.10
N ASN A 248 4.31 21.43 8.96
CA ASN A 248 3.40 21.79 7.89
C ASN A 248 3.43 20.69 6.83
N VAL A 249 2.29 20.07 6.57
CA VAL A 249 2.16 19.00 5.58
C VAL A 249 1.28 19.49 4.44
N GLY A 250 1.79 19.41 3.21
CA GLY A 250 1.09 19.83 2.01
C GLY A 250 0.93 18.68 1.02
N LEU A 251 -0.27 18.56 0.43
CA LEU A 251 -0.53 17.73 -0.75
C LEU A 251 -1.08 18.66 -1.83
N HIS A 252 -0.40 18.79 -2.96
CA HIS A 252 -0.84 19.69 -4.04
C HIS A 252 -0.39 19.19 -5.40
N ASP A 253 -1.16 19.54 -6.44
CA ASP A 253 -0.76 19.18 -7.80
C ASP A 253 0.41 20.02 -8.33
N THR A 254 1.19 19.43 -9.23
CA THR A 254 2.24 20.09 -9.99
C THR A 254 2.19 19.64 -11.44
N ALA A 255 2.90 20.33 -12.35
CA ALA A 255 2.98 19.90 -13.74
C ALA A 255 3.60 18.50 -13.95
N ASN A 256 4.25 17.92 -12.92
CA ASN A 256 4.91 16.61 -12.99
C ASN A 256 4.16 15.52 -12.18
N GLY A 257 3.01 15.84 -11.59
CA GLY A 257 2.24 14.99 -10.69
C GLY A 257 2.04 15.61 -9.30
N VAL A 258 1.23 14.97 -8.48
CA VAL A 258 0.95 15.35 -7.10
C VAL A 258 2.23 15.32 -6.28
N GLN A 259 2.45 16.38 -5.49
CA GLN A 259 3.57 16.52 -4.59
C GLN A 259 3.11 16.53 -3.14
N ALA A 260 3.75 15.66 -2.35
CA ALA A 260 3.79 15.79 -0.90
C ALA A 260 4.97 16.68 -0.50
N GLN A 261 4.71 17.65 0.37
CA GLN A 261 5.73 18.49 1.00
C GLN A 261 5.55 18.43 2.52
N ILE A 262 6.65 18.31 3.24
CA ILE A 262 6.69 18.37 4.70
C ILE A 262 7.73 19.40 5.10
N ASP A 263 7.29 20.44 5.80
CA ASP A 263 8.16 21.41 6.45
C ASP A 263 8.10 21.18 7.96
N ASP A 264 9.21 20.72 8.54
CA ASP A 264 9.35 20.58 9.98
C ASP A 264 9.68 21.94 10.59
N LEU A 265 8.67 22.56 11.21
CA LEU A 265 8.76 23.88 11.81
C LEU A 265 9.56 23.87 13.12
N SER A 266 9.72 22.71 13.76
CA SER A 266 10.54 22.56 14.97
C SER A 266 12.03 22.62 14.63
N THR A 267 12.46 21.97 13.55
CA THR A 267 13.89 21.88 13.18
C THR A 267 14.30 22.80 12.02
N GLY A 268 13.34 23.30 11.25
CA GLY A 268 13.56 24.06 10.02
C GLY A 268 13.98 23.19 8.82
N GLN A 269 13.95 21.87 8.95
CA GLN A 269 14.17 20.95 7.82
C GLN A 269 12.90 20.82 6.99
N SER A 270 13.08 20.43 5.72
CA SER A 270 11.97 20.15 4.82
C SER A 270 12.29 18.97 3.93
N GLY A 271 11.25 18.36 3.39
CA GLY A 271 11.34 17.30 2.40
C GLY A 271 10.12 17.27 1.50
N SER A 272 10.27 16.60 0.37
CA SER A 272 9.18 16.43 -0.58
C SER A 272 9.27 15.09 -1.31
N MET A 273 8.17 14.67 -1.93
CA MET A 273 8.14 13.62 -2.93
C MET A 273 7.07 13.94 -3.97
N THR A 274 7.34 13.67 -5.24
CA THR A 274 6.38 13.88 -6.35
C THR A 274 6.16 12.57 -7.07
N ALA A 275 4.89 12.16 -7.19
CA ALA A 275 4.45 10.95 -7.87
C ALA A 275 4.61 11.08 -9.39
N SER A 276 5.87 11.00 -9.84
CA SER A 276 6.30 11.39 -11.18
C SER A 276 7.15 10.30 -11.85
N PRO A 277 7.19 10.27 -13.19
CA PRO A 277 8.08 9.36 -13.92
C PRO A 277 9.55 9.54 -13.54
N SER A 278 9.97 10.77 -13.23
CA SER A 278 11.35 11.07 -12.81
C SER A 278 11.75 10.47 -11.47
N ASN A 279 10.78 10.25 -10.57
CA ASN A 279 10.98 9.51 -9.32
C ASN A 279 10.73 8.00 -9.48
N GLY A 280 10.48 7.55 -10.72
CA GLY A 280 10.27 6.14 -11.04
C GLY A 280 8.85 5.65 -10.79
N PHE A 281 7.88 6.54 -10.64
CA PHE A 281 6.47 6.17 -10.51
C PHE A 281 5.89 5.67 -11.84
N LYS A 282 4.98 4.70 -11.76
CA LYS A 282 4.31 4.09 -12.93
C LYS A 282 2.86 3.76 -12.63
N GLN A 283 2.03 3.76 -13.67
CA GLN A 283 0.78 2.99 -13.68
C GLN A 283 1.03 1.66 -14.41
N PHE A 284 0.24 0.63 -14.15
CA PHE A 284 0.44 -0.69 -14.76
C PHE A 284 -0.57 -0.94 -15.86
N LEU A 285 -0.11 -1.27 -17.07
CA LEU A 285 -0.99 -1.55 -18.20
C LEU A 285 -1.98 -2.65 -17.85
N TYR A 286 -3.27 -2.33 -17.90
CA TYR A 286 -4.33 -3.31 -17.77
C TYR A 286 -4.53 -4.03 -19.11
N ASP A 287 -3.99 -5.24 -19.21
CA ASP A 287 -4.11 -6.10 -20.38
C ASP A 287 -4.42 -7.53 -19.91
N PRO A 288 -5.71 -7.88 -19.71
CA PRO A 288 -6.12 -9.21 -19.25
C PRO A 288 -5.76 -10.32 -20.26
N SER A 289 -5.50 -9.96 -21.52
CA SER A 289 -5.07 -10.91 -22.57
C SER A 289 -3.55 -10.95 -22.77
N GLY A 290 -2.83 -10.10 -22.05
CA GLY A 290 -1.40 -9.92 -22.15
C GLY A 290 -0.61 -11.12 -21.66
N THR A 291 0.68 -11.13 -21.99
CA THR A 291 1.62 -12.21 -21.56
C THR A 291 2.81 -11.67 -20.78
N SER A 292 2.79 -10.38 -20.45
CA SER A 292 3.87 -9.70 -19.74
C SER A 292 3.34 -8.53 -18.95
N CYS A 293 3.96 -8.25 -17.81
CA CYS A 293 3.68 -7.07 -17.03
C CYS A 293 4.42 -5.84 -17.55
N VAL A 294 3.66 -4.77 -17.80
CA VAL A 294 4.18 -3.54 -18.38
C VAL A 294 3.85 -2.37 -17.46
N GLY A 295 4.87 -1.85 -16.77
CA GLY A 295 4.78 -0.56 -16.08
C GLY A 295 4.97 0.59 -17.06
N ILE A 296 4.01 1.52 -17.08
CA ILE A 296 4.01 2.74 -17.90
C ILE A 296 4.47 3.91 -17.02
N PRO A 297 5.59 4.60 -17.33
CA PRO A 297 5.99 5.80 -16.62
C PRO A 297 4.85 6.82 -16.60
N TYR A 298 4.43 7.24 -15.40
CA TYR A 298 3.21 8.01 -15.23
C TYR A 298 3.36 9.08 -14.15
N ALA A 299 2.74 10.24 -14.40
CA ALA A 299 2.59 11.30 -13.43
C ALA A 299 1.19 11.20 -12.85
N PHE A 300 1.09 10.85 -11.57
CA PHE A 300 -0.20 10.77 -10.91
C PHE A 300 -0.65 12.18 -10.53
N HIS A 301 -1.87 12.56 -10.89
CA HIS A 301 -2.44 13.85 -10.56
C HIS A 301 -3.73 13.69 -9.74
N PRO A 302 -4.09 14.65 -8.88
CA PRO A 302 -5.35 14.63 -8.16
C PRO A 302 -6.54 14.53 -9.12
N MET A 303 -7.52 13.73 -8.76
CA MET A 303 -8.64 13.43 -9.65
C MET A 303 -9.69 14.54 -9.66
N TYR A 304 -9.98 15.15 -8.52
CA TYR A 304 -11.14 16.01 -8.34
C TYR A 304 -10.75 17.46 -8.01
N ALA A 305 -11.56 18.42 -8.46
CA ALA A 305 -11.38 19.83 -8.13
C ALA A 305 -11.87 20.14 -6.71
N THR A 306 -12.90 19.42 -6.27
CA THR A 306 -13.50 19.53 -4.95
C THR A 306 -13.43 18.22 -4.17
N SER A 307 -13.88 18.24 -2.91
CA SER A 307 -14.01 17.04 -2.07
C SER A 307 -15.43 17.02 -1.49
N SER A 308 -16.17 15.96 -1.75
CA SER A 308 -17.55 15.73 -1.30
C SER A 308 -17.83 14.24 -1.15
N GLU A 309 -19.04 13.88 -0.73
CA GLU A 309 -19.48 12.48 -0.71
C GLU A 309 -19.49 11.83 -2.11
N ALA A 310 -19.46 12.62 -3.19
CA ALA A 310 -19.43 12.13 -4.56
C ALA A 310 -18.01 11.90 -5.11
N THR A 311 -16.97 12.46 -4.47
CA THR A 311 -15.57 12.29 -4.89
C THR A 311 -14.98 11.10 -4.15
N ARG A 312 -14.96 9.94 -4.80
CA ARG A 312 -14.66 8.65 -4.14
C ARG A 312 -13.60 7.87 -4.91
N VAL A 313 -12.82 7.08 -4.17
CA VAL A 313 -12.13 5.91 -4.71
C VAL A 313 -13.08 4.73 -4.55
N ILE A 314 -13.56 4.18 -5.65
CA ILE A 314 -14.71 3.26 -5.63
C ILE A 314 -14.35 1.80 -5.31
N TRP A 315 -13.06 1.47 -5.27
CA TRP A 315 -12.57 0.14 -4.96
C TRP A 315 -11.88 0.02 -3.60
N ALA A 316 -11.38 1.14 -3.05
CA ALA A 316 -10.67 1.13 -1.77
C ALA A 316 -11.63 0.91 -0.61
N ALA A 317 -11.14 0.25 0.45
CA ALA A 317 -11.89 0.12 1.71
C ALA A 317 -12.33 1.50 2.23
N HIS A 318 -11.41 2.46 2.13
CA HIS A 318 -11.66 3.89 2.32
C HIS A 318 -12.09 4.56 1.01
N SER A 319 -13.39 4.71 0.86
CA SER A 319 -13.99 5.12 -0.42
C SER A 319 -14.24 6.62 -0.54
N TYR A 320 -13.23 7.43 -0.21
CA TYR A 320 -13.31 8.90 -0.16
C TYR A 320 -12.13 9.56 -0.91
N ASN A 321 -12.20 10.87 -1.16
CA ASN A 321 -11.11 11.64 -1.77
C ASN A 321 -10.11 12.12 -0.71
N VAL A 322 -10.41 13.22 -0.01
CA VAL A 322 -9.48 13.83 0.93
C VAL A 322 -9.76 13.37 2.35
N GLY A 323 -8.77 12.75 2.97
CA GLY A 323 -8.90 12.21 4.31
C GLY A 323 -7.63 12.21 5.13
N PHE A 324 -7.80 11.94 6.42
CA PHE A 324 -6.76 11.55 7.36
C PHE A 324 -7.18 10.23 8.00
N SER A 325 -6.26 9.31 8.19
CA SER A 325 -6.52 8.08 8.96
C SER A 325 -5.33 7.72 9.83
N ASP A 326 -5.58 6.84 10.80
CA ASP A 326 -4.57 6.27 11.69
C ASP A 326 -4.77 4.76 11.72
N GLU A 327 -3.80 3.99 11.22
CA GLU A 327 -3.83 2.53 11.21
C GLU A 327 -3.49 2.03 12.63
N ILE A 328 -4.48 1.62 13.42
CA ILE A 328 -4.37 1.29 14.85
C ILE A 328 -4.56 -0.19 15.15
N GLY A 329 -4.09 -0.69 16.30
CA GLY A 329 -4.47 -2.02 16.82
C GLY A 329 -3.45 -3.14 16.58
N HIS A 330 -2.19 -2.80 16.31
CA HIS A 330 -1.14 -3.75 15.93
C HIS A 330 -0.51 -4.52 17.10
N PHE A 331 -0.80 -4.11 18.34
CA PHE A 331 -0.28 -4.75 19.54
C PHE A 331 -1.35 -4.90 20.62
N GLN A 332 -1.35 -6.05 21.28
CA GLN A 332 -2.16 -6.31 22.47
C GLN A 332 -1.26 -6.49 23.70
N TYR A 333 -1.68 -5.94 24.85
CA TYR A 333 -1.02 -6.18 26.12
C TYR A 333 -1.14 -7.66 26.54
N CYS A 334 -0.03 -8.27 26.97
CA CYS A 334 0.05 -9.68 27.44
C CYS A 334 -0.70 -9.98 28.76
N ASN A 335 -1.67 -9.18 29.18
CA ASN A 335 -2.26 -9.23 30.52
C ASN A 335 -3.55 -10.05 30.63
N GLY A 336 -3.84 -10.94 29.69
CA GLY A 336 -5.10 -11.70 29.69
C GLY A 336 -5.01 -13.07 29.05
N VAL A 337 -4.18 -13.96 29.63
CA VAL A 337 -4.09 -15.41 29.34
C VAL A 337 -3.72 -15.72 27.88
N ALA A 338 -2.54 -16.30 27.68
CA ALA A 338 -2.20 -16.92 26.39
C ALA A 338 -3.28 -17.97 26.06
N VAL A 339 -4.05 -17.75 24.99
CA VAL A 339 -4.87 -18.80 24.40
C VAL A 339 -3.91 -19.65 23.55
N PRO A 340 -3.73 -20.95 23.85
CA PRO A 340 -2.84 -21.81 23.10
C PRO A 340 -3.38 -22.08 21.69
N ALA A 341 -2.44 -22.19 20.76
CA ALA A 341 -2.51 -22.52 19.33
C ALA A 341 -3.71 -23.36 18.84
#